data_AF-A0A496UWI6-F1
#
_entry.id   AF-A0A496UWI6-F1
#
_cell.length_a   1.000
_cell.length_b   1.000
_cell.length_c   1.000
_cell.angle_alpha   90.00
_cell.angle_beta   90.00
_cell.angle_gamma   90.00
#
_symmetry.space_group_name_H-M   'P 1'
#
loop_
_entity.id
_entity.type
_entity.pdbx_description
1 polymer ?
#
loop_
_entity_poly.entity_id
_entity_poly.type
_entity_poly.pdbx_seq_one_letter_code
_entity_poly.pdbx_strand_id
1 'polypeptide(L)'
;MTMNRTTLTMAAAGLLAVALLAPAAAQRHQPEVHGVFDGDSMYTLLPPDGIPAIREPAYVSGAEADAQMSNQEPVMGMVSGDDAVCWSTWQLDHHEIVNDQLAGTAIAATW
;
A
#
# COMPACT_ATOMS: atom_id res chain seq x y z
N MET A 1 -22.46 49.55 64.70
CA MET A 1 -23.66 49.68 63.84
C MET A 1 -23.29 49.07 62.50
N THR A 2 -23.84 47.90 62.24
CA THR A 2 -23.56 47.02 61.10
C THR A 2 -23.97 47.69 59.80
N MET A 3 -23.07 47.77 58.82
CA MET A 3 -23.49 47.77 57.43
C MET A 3 -22.43 47.16 56.51
N ASN A 4 -22.97 46.26 55.70
CA ASN A 4 -22.40 45.26 54.82
C ASN A 4 -21.81 45.88 53.53
N ARG A 5 -21.33 44.99 52.63
CA ARG A 5 -21.06 45.15 51.17
C ARG A 5 -19.55 45.32 50.87
N THR A 6 -18.89 44.56 50.00
CA THR A 6 -19.34 43.78 48.84
C THR A 6 -18.24 42.77 48.48
N THR A 7 -18.63 41.54 48.16
CA THR A 7 -17.76 40.47 47.65
C THR A 7 -17.23 40.84 46.27
N LEU A 8 -15.90 40.86 46.09
CA LEU A 8 -15.27 40.98 44.77
C LEU A 8 -14.89 39.58 44.30
N THR A 9 -15.77 38.95 43.53
CA THR A 9 -15.46 37.70 42.83
C THR A 9 -14.66 38.04 41.57
N MET A 10 -13.35 37.86 41.60
CA MET A 10 -12.55 37.86 40.36
C MET A 10 -12.87 36.57 39.59
N ALA A 11 -13.72 36.69 38.58
CA ALA A 11 -13.86 35.64 37.57
C ALA A 11 -12.58 35.60 36.73
N ALA A 12 -11.78 34.55 36.91
CA ALA A 12 -10.71 34.22 35.99
C ALA A 12 -11.35 33.81 34.65
N ALA A 13 -11.20 34.65 33.63
CA ALA A 13 -11.56 34.30 32.26
C ALA A 13 -10.52 33.29 31.74
N GLY A 14 -10.78 32.00 31.96
CA GLY A 14 -10.05 30.92 31.32
C GLY A 14 -10.38 30.92 29.84
N LEU A 15 -9.43 31.35 29.00
CA LEU A 15 -9.51 31.16 27.56
C LEU A 15 -9.25 29.67 27.28
N LEU A 16 -10.31 28.86 27.23
CA LEU A 16 -10.20 27.47 26.79
C LEU A 16 -10.16 27.48 25.25
N ALA A 17 -8.96 27.60 24.69
CA ALA A 17 -8.75 27.33 23.27
C ALA A 17 -8.88 25.81 23.05
N VAL A 18 -10.08 25.35 22.71
CA VAL A 18 -10.27 24.00 22.17
C VAL A 18 -9.69 24.02 20.76
N ALA A 19 -8.40 23.70 20.64
CA ALA A 19 -7.83 23.32 19.36
C ALA A 19 -8.53 22.00 18.97
N LEU A 20 -9.46 22.07 18.02
CA LEU A 20 -9.98 20.91 17.33
C LEU A 20 -8.80 20.22 16.65
N LEU A 21 -8.17 19.27 17.34
CA LEU A 21 -7.34 18.25 16.73
C LEU A 21 -8.29 17.35 15.92
N ALA A 22 -8.76 17.87 14.78
CA ALA A 22 -9.25 16.98 13.75
C ALA A 22 -8.07 16.06 13.44
N PRO A 23 -8.23 14.73 13.52
CA PRO A 23 -7.22 13.88 12.93
C PRO A 23 -7.17 14.33 11.47
N ALA A 24 -6.00 14.73 11.00
CA ALA A 24 -5.74 14.72 9.58
C ALA A 24 -5.81 13.24 9.17
N ALA A 25 -7.03 12.69 9.09
CA ALA A 25 -7.30 11.53 8.30
C ALA A 25 -6.73 11.92 6.95
N ALA A 26 -5.69 11.22 6.52
CA ALA A 26 -5.13 11.40 5.19
C ALA A 26 -6.30 11.16 4.23
N GLN A 27 -6.96 12.25 3.81
CA GLN A 27 -8.04 12.18 2.87
C GLN A 27 -7.35 11.74 1.58
N ARG A 28 -7.49 10.48 1.21
CA ARG A 28 -7.00 10.02 -0.09
C ARG A 28 -7.55 10.97 -1.13
N HIS A 29 -6.67 11.45 -2.00
CA HIS A 29 -7.11 12.27 -3.11
C HIS A 29 -8.21 11.51 -3.84
N GLN A 30 -9.39 12.13 -3.95
CA GLN A 30 -10.48 11.58 -4.74
C GLN A 30 -9.95 11.55 -6.18
N PRO A 31 -9.87 10.38 -6.83
CA PRO A 31 -9.35 10.33 -8.17
C PRO A 31 -10.27 11.08 -9.13
N GLU A 32 -9.70 11.66 -10.17
CA GLU A 32 -10.49 12.30 -11.22
C GLU A 32 -11.36 11.26 -11.92
N VAL A 33 -12.66 11.56 -12.07
CA VAL A 33 -13.59 10.70 -12.79
C VAL A 33 -13.49 11.02 -14.28
N HIS A 34 -13.03 10.05 -15.05
CA HIS A 34 -12.86 10.18 -16.51
C HIS A 34 -14.07 9.70 -17.31
N GLY A 35 -15.05 9.07 -16.66
CA GLY A 35 -16.27 8.59 -17.30
C GLY A 35 -17.20 7.84 -16.36
N VAL A 36 -18.35 7.41 -16.89
CA VAL A 36 -19.30 6.53 -16.20
C VAL A 36 -19.61 5.34 -17.12
N PHE A 37 -19.49 4.12 -16.60
CA PHE A 37 -19.79 2.87 -17.30
C PHE A 37 -20.79 2.06 -16.49
N ASP A 38 -21.95 1.73 -17.08
CA ASP A 38 -23.06 1.02 -16.40
C ASP A 38 -23.51 1.61 -15.05
N GLY A 39 -23.29 2.92 -14.87
CA GLY A 39 -23.61 3.64 -13.63
C GLY A 39 -22.44 3.79 -12.64
N ASP A 40 -21.32 3.11 -12.90
CA ASP A 40 -20.11 3.17 -12.08
C ASP A 40 -19.13 4.24 -12.58
N SER A 41 -18.52 4.97 -11.65
CA SER A 41 -17.51 6.00 -11.97
C SER A 41 -16.18 5.34 -12.35
N MET A 42 -15.62 5.75 -13.48
CA MET A 42 -14.32 5.28 -13.96
C MET A 42 -13.21 6.29 -13.62
N TYR A 43 -12.10 5.81 -13.07
CA TYR A 43 -10.93 6.60 -12.70
C TYR A 43 -9.64 5.89 -13.09
N THR A 44 -8.56 6.67 -13.25
CA THR A 44 -7.21 6.13 -13.48
C THR A 44 -6.52 5.89 -12.13
N LEU A 45 -6.25 4.63 -11.79
CA LEU A 45 -5.45 4.29 -10.60
C LEU A 45 -3.94 4.32 -10.89
N LEU A 46 -3.56 3.81 -12.06
CA LEU A 46 -2.19 3.71 -12.52
C LEU A 46 -2.13 4.21 -13.96
N PRO A 47 -1.03 4.88 -14.37
CA PRO A 47 -0.81 5.14 -15.78
C PRO A 47 -0.64 3.81 -16.54
N PRO A 48 -0.77 3.81 -17.87
CA PRO A 48 -0.35 2.67 -18.69
C PRO A 48 1.07 2.23 -18.31
N ASP A 49 1.28 0.92 -18.14
CA ASP A 49 2.56 0.32 -17.71
C ASP A 49 3.02 0.74 -16.29
N GLY A 50 2.09 1.16 -15.43
CA GLY A 50 2.38 1.54 -14.03
C GLY A 50 2.85 0.38 -13.14
N ILE A 51 2.65 -0.87 -13.58
CA ILE A 51 3.17 -2.09 -12.97
C ILE A 51 3.84 -2.89 -14.10
N PRO A 52 5.14 -2.67 -14.36
CA PRO A 52 5.78 -3.18 -15.56
C PRO A 52 6.09 -4.68 -15.45
N ALA A 53 5.99 -5.40 -16.56
CA ALA A 53 6.41 -6.80 -16.61
C ALA A 53 7.93 -6.97 -16.46
N ILE A 54 8.35 -8.02 -15.73
CA ILE A 54 9.73 -8.50 -15.76
C ILE A 54 9.90 -9.38 -17.00
N ARG A 55 10.89 -9.05 -17.83
CA ARG A 55 11.16 -9.74 -19.11
C ARG A 55 12.42 -10.60 -19.10
N GLU A 56 13.32 -10.29 -18.18
CA GLU A 56 14.62 -10.94 -18.03
C GLU A 56 14.83 -11.18 -16.52
N PRO A 57 14.16 -12.19 -15.93
CA PRO A 57 14.24 -12.43 -14.50
C PRO A 57 15.65 -12.88 -14.10
N ALA A 58 16.09 -12.40 -12.94
CA ALA A 58 17.30 -12.84 -12.26
C ALA A 58 16.93 -13.52 -10.95
N TYR A 59 17.59 -14.64 -10.67
CA TYR A 59 17.32 -15.48 -9.51
C TYR A 59 18.43 -15.39 -8.48
N VAL A 60 18.01 -15.51 -7.22
CA VAL A 60 18.90 -15.79 -6.09
C VAL A 60 18.53 -17.14 -5.50
N SER A 61 19.47 -17.80 -4.84
CA SER A 61 19.18 -19.00 -4.06
C SER A 61 18.29 -18.67 -2.86
N GLY A 62 17.60 -19.67 -2.30
CA GLY A 62 16.80 -19.48 -1.08
C GLY A 62 17.63 -18.93 0.09
N ALA A 63 18.87 -19.39 0.24
CA ALA A 63 19.77 -18.89 1.30
C ALA A 63 20.17 -17.43 1.12
N GLU A 64 20.32 -16.96 -0.12
CA GLU A 64 20.56 -15.53 -0.41
C GLU A 64 19.29 -14.70 -0.19
N ALA A 65 18.11 -15.28 -0.49
CA ALA A 65 16.83 -14.64 -0.28
C ALA A 65 16.51 -14.37 1.20
N ASP A 66 17.02 -15.19 2.13
CA ASP A 66 16.86 -14.99 3.58
C ASP A 66 17.35 -13.61 4.08
N ALA A 67 18.21 -12.94 3.32
CA ALA A 67 18.67 -11.59 3.64
C ALA A 67 17.62 -10.49 3.39
N GLN A 68 16.58 -10.77 2.59
CA GLN A 68 15.61 -9.78 2.13
C GLN A 68 14.14 -10.22 2.22
N MET A 69 13.85 -11.51 2.33
CA MET A 69 12.50 -12.06 2.41
C MET A 69 12.15 -12.52 3.82
N SER A 70 10.86 -12.46 4.16
CA SER A 70 10.37 -13.09 5.40
C SER A 70 10.23 -14.60 5.22
N ASN A 71 10.58 -15.38 6.25
CA ASN A 71 10.41 -16.85 6.25
C ASN A 71 8.95 -17.33 6.03
N GLN A 72 7.97 -16.44 6.15
CA GLN A 72 6.54 -16.75 5.96
C GLN A 72 5.94 -15.99 4.76
N GLU A 73 6.78 -15.34 3.97
CA GLU A 73 6.34 -14.66 2.76
C GLU A 73 5.87 -15.70 1.73
N PRO A 74 4.66 -15.55 1.16
CA PRO A 74 4.21 -16.45 0.12
C PRO A 74 5.00 -16.23 -1.17
N VAL A 75 5.23 -17.33 -1.87
CA VAL A 75 5.85 -17.35 -3.20
C VAL A 75 4.98 -18.15 -4.16
N MET A 76 4.99 -17.77 -5.42
CA MET A 76 4.46 -18.61 -6.50
C MET A 76 5.60 -19.50 -6.99
N GLY A 77 5.51 -20.80 -6.74
CA GLY A 77 6.54 -21.77 -7.15
C GLY A 77 6.08 -22.64 -8.32
N MET A 78 7.02 -22.97 -9.21
CA MET A 78 6.81 -23.92 -10.31
C MET A 78 7.95 -24.93 -10.39
N VAL A 79 7.60 -26.19 -10.62
CA VAL A 79 8.56 -27.31 -10.77
C VAL A 79 8.28 -28.01 -12.09
N SER A 80 9.34 -28.28 -12.87
CA SER A 80 9.28 -29.01 -14.13
C SER A 80 10.48 -29.95 -14.24
N GLY A 81 10.27 -31.23 -13.95
CA GLY A 81 11.35 -32.21 -13.87
C GLY A 81 12.29 -31.89 -12.72
N ASP A 82 13.57 -31.71 -13.01
CA ASP A 82 14.60 -31.35 -12.03
C ASP A 82 14.76 -29.83 -11.85
N ASP A 83 14.08 -29.02 -12.66
CA ASP A 83 14.14 -27.56 -12.60
C ASP A 83 13.00 -27.00 -11.73
N ALA A 84 13.34 -26.01 -10.90
CA ALA A 84 12.38 -25.30 -10.06
C ALA A 84 12.70 -23.80 -10.00
N VAL A 85 11.66 -22.97 -10.04
CA VAL A 85 11.72 -21.52 -9.89
C VAL A 85 10.61 -21.06 -8.94
N CYS A 86 10.80 -19.90 -8.31
CA CYS A 86 9.76 -19.25 -7.54
C CYS A 86 9.84 -17.73 -7.66
N TRP A 87 8.71 -17.06 -7.49
CA TRP A 87 8.56 -15.61 -7.53
C TRP A 87 7.91 -15.12 -6.24
N SER A 88 8.50 -14.08 -5.61
CA SER A 88 7.91 -13.43 -4.44
C SER A 88 6.60 -12.75 -4.83
N THR A 89 5.52 -12.99 -4.08
CA THR A 89 4.26 -12.26 -4.32
C THR A 89 4.42 -10.76 -4.06
N TRP A 90 5.33 -10.37 -3.17
CA TRP A 90 5.61 -8.97 -2.86
C TRP A 90 6.33 -8.25 -4.01
N GLN A 91 7.19 -8.97 -4.73
CA GLN A 91 7.75 -8.47 -5.99
C GLN A 91 6.67 -8.39 -7.07
N LEU A 92 5.79 -9.39 -7.16
CA LEU A 92 4.71 -9.43 -8.14
C LEU A 92 3.67 -8.32 -7.94
N ASP A 93 3.45 -7.83 -6.72
CA ASP A 93 2.62 -6.63 -6.46
C ASP A 93 3.11 -5.38 -7.23
N HIS A 94 4.39 -5.34 -7.58
CA HIS A 94 5.02 -4.26 -8.36
C HIS A 94 5.35 -4.67 -9.80
N HIS A 95 5.14 -5.95 -10.13
CA HIS A 95 5.44 -6.57 -11.42
C HIS A 95 4.44 -7.69 -11.71
N GLU A 96 3.23 -7.34 -12.17
CA GLU A 96 2.09 -8.26 -12.33
C GLU A 96 2.37 -9.48 -13.20
N ILE A 97 3.39 -9.41 -14.06
CA ILE A 97 3.80 -10.48 -14.96
C ILE A 97 5.31 -10.66 -14.95
N VAL A 98 5.76 -11.91 -14.83
CA VAL A 98 7.13 -12.32 -15.14
C VAL A 98 7.09 -13.24 -16.36
N ASN A 99 7.71 -12.79 -17.46
CA ASN A 99 7.94 -13.63 -18.63
C ASN A 99 9.27 -14.37 -18.43
N ASP A 100 9.19 -15.68 -18.24
CA ASP A 100 10.34 -16.52 -17.89
C ASP A 100 10.43 -17.76 -18.79
N GLN A 101 11.50 -18.54 -18.63
CA GLN A 101 11.70 -19.82 -19.27
C GLN A 101 12.15 -20.87 -18.24
N LEU A 102 11.39 -21.96 -18.12
CA LEU A 102 11.72 -23.11 -17.28
C LEU A 102 11.91 -24.34 -18.16
N ALA A 103 13.04 -25.03 -18.04
CA ALA A 103 13.37 -26.21 -18.86
C ALA A 103 13.17 -25.99 -20.37
N GLY A 104 13.47 -24.78 -20.87
CA GLY A 104 13.28 -24.40 -22.29
C GLY A 104 11.82 -24.11 -22.70
N THR A 105 10.88 -24.14 -21.75
CA THR A 105 9.46 -23.80 -21.98
C THR A 105 9.21 -22.37 -21.54
N ALA A 106 8.68 -21.54 -22.44
CA ALA A 106 8.25 -20.19 -22.10
C ALA A 106 7.05 -20.22 -21.16
N ILE A 107 7.11 -19.42 -20.11
CA ILE A 107 6.07 -19.29 -19.09
C ILE A 107 5.80 -17.81 -18.80
N ALA A 108 4.56 -17.52 -18.38
CA ALA A 108 4.18 -16.23 -17.83
C ALA A 108 3.60 -16.48 -16.43
N ALA A 109 4.32 -16.03 -15.40
CA ALA A 109 3.82 -16.03 -14.03
C ALA A 109 3.04 -14.74 -13.79
N THR A 110 1.80 -14.85 -13.28
CA THR A 110 0.88 -13.71 -13.10
C THR A 110 0.24 -13.73 -11.73
N TRP A 111 0.03 -12.55 -11.12
CA TRP A 111 -0.51 -12.38 -9.77
C TRP A 111 -1.64 -11.34 -9.72
#